data_AF-A0A9P4LSS4-F1
#
_entry.id   AF-A0A9P4LSS4-F1
#
_cell.length_a   1.000
_cell.length_b   1.000
_cell.length_c   1.000
_cell.angle_alpha   90.00
_cell.angle_beta   90.00
_cell.angle_gamma   90.00
#
_symmetry.space_group_name_H-M   'P 1'
#
loop_
_entity.id
_entity.type
_entity.pdbx_description
1 polymer ?
#
loop_
_entity_poly.entity_id
_entity_poly.type
_entity_poly.pdbx_seq_one_letter_code
_entity_poly.pdbx_strand_id
1 'polypeptide(L)'
;MCPPFAAAVHASLPQELRDQIYDALWDEETRKRLDDLIGRSYHSLHESGELNNWILPGPFFTEPTYIGEHFAKEALTYFFRMVSQAEVHYRAINHFLEIDQFGRMEFRPIDILRVLTINVEWTFRDLAYDDLRENMESLLTLPVREDFEIVIYIDRNLQFSRHLFHILELIRPVYHALVAEGVKIKVLGYRFFTVRWREQAIATDNDSDGPKLQYETAEQLNYYFNGTAEEWLQMKDAEIRKIKRTPRRLKNLEVSSVYPS
;
A
#
# COMPACT_ATOMS: atom_id res chain seq x y z
N MET A 1 -28.72 -3.24 22.61
CA MET A 1 -27.97 -3.60 23.83
C MET A 1 -27.99 -2.42 24.77
N CYS A 2 -28.06 -2.65 26.08
CA CYS A 2 -27.91 -1.60 27.10
C CYS A 2 -26.41 -1.28 27.24
N PRO A 3 -25.93 -0.07 26.88
CA PRO A 3 -24.48 0.23 26.86
C PRO A 3 -23.78 0.01 28.21
N PRO A 4 -24.39 0.34 29.37
CA PRO A 4 -23.82 0.01 30.68
C PRO A 4 -23.60 -1.49 30.91
N PHE A 5 -24.46 -2.35 30.36
CA PHE A 5 -24.32 -3.80 30.51
C PHE A 5 -23.16 -4.35 29.67
N ALA A 6 -23.05 -3.93 28.42
CA ALA A 6 -21.93 -4.33 27.56
C ALA A 6 -20.59 -3.89 28.17
N ALA A 7 -20.50 -2.64 28.64
CA ALA A 7 -19.31 -2.13 29.31
C ALA A 7 -18.97 -2.94 30.58
N ALA A 8 -19.97 -3.29 31.41
CA ALA A 8 -19.75 -4.10 32.61
C ALA A 8 -19.24 -5.51 32.28
N VAL A 9 -19.80 -6.14 31.23
CA VAL A 9 -19.34 -7.45 30.76
C VAL A 9 -17.89 -7.36 30.27
N HIS A 10 -17.57 -6.43 29.38
CA HIS A 10 -16.21 -6.28 28.87
C HIS A 10 -15.19 -5.95 29.98
N ALA A 11 -15.57 -5.14 30.97
CA ALA A 11 -14.70 -4.81 32.11
C ALA A 11 -14.40 -6.02 33.00
N SER A 12 -15.29 -7.02 33.04
CA SER A 12 -15.09 -8.26 33.81
C SER A 12 -14.20 -9.29 33.11
N LEU A 13 -13.98 -9.14 31.80
CA LEU A 13 -13.17 -10.06 31.03
C LEU A 13 -11.68 -9.71 31.15
N PRO A 14 -10.78 -10.70 31.31
CA PRO A 14 -9.35 -10.52 31.09
C PRO A 14 -9.06 -10.01 29.68
N GLN A 15 -7.93 -9.33 29.49
CA GLN A 15 -7.54 -8.76 28.21
C GLN A 15 -7.40 -9.84 27.13
N GLU A 16 -6.87 -11.01 27.48
CA GLU A 16 -6.69 -12.13 26.56
C GLU A 16 -8.01 -12.65 25.99
N LEU A 17 -9.09 -12.63 26.79
CA LEU A 17 -10.42 -13.01 26.30
C LEU A 17 -11.03 -11.91 25.43
N ARG A 18 -10.73 -10.64 25.71
CA ARG A 18 -11.18 -9.53 24.85
C ARG A 18 -10.48 -9.55 23.50
N ASP A 19 -9.18 -9.81 23.47
CA ASP A 19 -8.42 -9.97 22.23
C ASP A 19 -9.00 -11.11 21.36
N GLN A 20 -9.36 -12.25 21.96
CA GLN A 20 -10.05 -13.35 21.25
C GLN A 20 -11.43 -12.94 20.71
N ILE A 21 -12.16 -12.10 21.44
CA ILE A 21 -13.44 -11.55 20.96
C ILE A 21 -13.17 -10.62 19.77
N TYR A 22 -12.14 -9.78 19.84
CA TYR A 22 -11.77 -8.89 18.73
C TYR A 22 -11.34 -9.67 17.49
N ASP A 23 -10.56 -10.75 17.65
CA ASP A 23 -10.21 -11.67 16.56
C ASP A 23 -11.46 -12.26 15.87
N ALA A 24 -12.48 -12.60 16.66
CA ALA A 24 -13.74 -13.14 16.14
C ALA A 24 -14.64 -12.06 15.48
N LEU A 25 -14.61 -10.83 15.98
CA LEU A 25 -15.42 -9.72 15.46
C LEU A 25 -14.80 -9.06 14.22
N TRP A 26 -13.47 -8.94 14.18
CA TRP A 26 -12.71 -8.49 13.03
C TRP A 26 -12.45 -9.64 12.05
N ASP A 27 -13.54 -10.23 11.58
CA ASP A 27 -13.47 -11.26 10.55
C ASP A 27 -12.93 -10.71 9.21
N GLU A 28 -12.60 -11.63 8.32
CA GLU A 28 -12.01 -11.28 7.02
C GLU A 28 -12.87 -10.32 6.20
N GLU A 29 -14.19 -10.49 6.26
CA GLU A 29 -15.14 -9.65 5.53
C GLU A 29 -15.14 -8.22 6.08
N THR A 30 -15.22 -8.07 7.39
CA THR A 30 -15.26 -6.76 8.06
C THR A 30 -13.94 -6.02 7.87
N ARG A 31 -12.80 -6.73 7.98
CA ARG A 31 -11.48 -6.16 7.73
C ARG A 31 -11.35 -5.70 6.29
N LYS A 32 -11.67 -6.57 5.33
CA LYS A 32 -11.62 -6.24 3.89
C LYS A 32 -12.51 -5.05 3.56
N ARG A 33 -13.73 -5.00 4.11
CA ARG A 33 -14.63 -3.86 3.89
C ARG A 33 -14.02 -2.55 4.37
N LEU A 34 -13.36 -2.55 5.52
CA LEU A 34 -12.74 -1.34 6.05
C LEU A 34 -11.45 -0.97 5.30
N ASP A 35 -10.66 -1.96 4.89
CA ASP A 35 -9.51 -1.76 4.00
C ASP A 35 -9.95 -1.18 2.66
N ASP A 36 -11.03 -1.69 2.05
CA ASP A 36 -11.63 -1.15 0.82
C ASP A 36 -12.13 0.29 1.00
N LEU A 37 -12.59 0.66 2.21
CA LEU A 37 -13.00 2.03 2.54
C LEU A 37 -11.80 2.98 2.65
N ILE A 38 -10.71 2.53 3.27
CA ILE A 38 -9.46 3.28 3.37
C ILE A 38 -8.82 3.42 1.99
N GLY A 39 -8.86 2.36 1.18
CA GLY A 39 -8.31 2.30 -0.17
C GLY A 39 -9.25 2.82 -1.26
N ARG A 40 -10.33 3.52 -0.91
CA ARG A 40 -11.18 4.18 -1.90
C ARG A 40 -10.33 5.10 -2.77
N SER A 41 -10.57 5.04 -4.08
CA SER A 41 -9.87 5.92 -5.01
C SER A 41 -10.17 7.38 -4.69
N TYR A 42 -9.19 8.25 -4.93
CA TYR A 42 -9.35 9.69 -4.79
C TYR A 42 -10.58 10.21 -5.57
N HIS A 43 -10.82 9.68 -6.77
CA HIS A 43 -11.99 10.08 -7.56
C HIS A 43 -13.30 9.72 -6.86
N SER A 44 -13.41 8.53 -6.26
CA SER A 44 -14.61 8.15 -5.51
C SER A 44 -14.86 9.06 -4.32
N LEU A 45 -13.81 9.48 -3.60
CA LEU A 45 -13.91 10.37 -2.43
C LEU A 45 -14.19 11.82 -2.83
N HIS A 46 -13.62 12.26 -3.95
CA HIS A 46 -13.83 13.60 -4.48
C HIS A 46 -15.25 13.74 -5.06
N GLU A 47 -15.72 12.76 -5.84
CA GLU A 47 -17.08 12.75 -6.41
C GLU A 47 -18.17 12.65 -5.33
N SER A 48 -17.90 11.97 -4.21
CA SER A 48 -18.83 11.92 -3.08
C SER A 48 -18.82 13.18 -2.22
N GLY A 49 -17.84 14.08 -2.41
CA GLY A 49 -17.62 15.25 -1.55
C GLY A 49 -17.12 14.89 -0.14
N GLU A 50 -16.74 13.62 0.08
CA GLU A 50 -16.29 13.10 1.37
C GLU A 50 -14.82 13.43 1.67
N LEU A 51 -14.06 13.91 0.67
CA LEU A 51 -12.63 14.23 0.82
C LEU A 51 -12.34 15.14 2.02
N ASN A 52 -13.17 16.17 2.24
CA ASN A 52 -13.00 17.14 3.33
C ASN A 52 -13.56 16.67 4.69
N ASN A 53 -14.36 15.59 4.70
CA ASN A 53 -15.02 15.04 5.89
C ASN A 53 -14.91 13.52 5.86
N TRP A 54 -13.69 13.00 5.66
CA TRP A 54 -13.48 11.57 5.48
C TRP A 54 -13.63 10.84 6.83
N ILE A 55 -14.88 10.55 7.18
CA ILE A 55 -15.22 9.79 8.39
C ILE A 55 -15.28 8.32 8.01
N LEU A 56 -14.37 7.52 8.58
CA LEU A 56 -14.40 6.07 8.40
C LEU A 56 -15.56 5.49 9.24
N PRO A 57 -16.56 4.84 8.62
CA PRO A 57 -17.64 4.22 9.36
C PRO A 57 -17.15 2.96 10.06
N GLY A 58 -17.53 2.80 11.32
CA GLY A 58 -17.22 1.62 12.11
C GLY A 58 -18.31 0.56 12.10
N PRO A 59 -17.96 -0.73 12.25
CA PRO A 59 -18.95 -1.73 12.64
C PRO A 59 -19.50 -1.42 14.03
N PHE A 60 -20.71 -1.92 14.33
CA PHE A 60 -21.44 -1.59 15.56
C PHE A 60 -20.66 -1.88 16.86
N PHE A 61 -19.73 -2.84 16.84
CA PHE A 61 -18.88 -3.20 17.98
C PHE A 61 -17.66 -2.28 18.14
N THR A 62 -17.53 -1.23 17.34
CA THR A 62 -16.56 -0.14 17.51
C THR A 62 -17.22 1.18 17.87
N GLU A 63 -18.55 1.19 17.98
CA GLU A 63 -19.32 2.39 18.24
C GLU A 63 -19.50 2.59 19.75
N PRO A 64 -19.04 3.72 20.32
CA PRO A 64 -19.11 3.99 21.76
C PRO A 64 -20.53 3.87 22.34
N THR A 65 -21.55 4.17 21.52
CA THR A 65 -22.95 4.07 21.93
C THR A 65 -23.41 2.66 22.24
N TYR A 66 -22.72 1.61 21.79
CA TYR A 66 -23.12 0.22 22.02
C TYR A 66 -22.29 -0.47 23.10
N ILE A 67 -20.99 -0.21 23.13
CA ILE A 67 -20.04 -0.94 24.00
C ILE A 67 -19.30 -0.05 25.00
N GLY A 68 -19.50 1.27 24.95
CA GLY A 68 -18.77 2.25 25.73
C GLY A 68 -17.47 2.70 25.06
N GLU A 69 -17.06 3.93 25.35
CA GLU A 69 -15.92 4.59 24.70
C GLU A 69 -14.59 3.86 24.89
N HIS A 70 -14.31 3.40 26.12
CA HIS A 70 -13.08 2.67 26.43
C HIS A 70 -12.90 1.44 25.53
N PHE A 71 -13.94 0.62 25.40
CA PHE A 71 -13.89 -0.62 24.63
C PHE A 71 -13.96 -0.38 23.13
N ALA A 72 -14.68 0.65 22.68
CA ALA A 72 -14.65 1.11 21.30
C ALA A 72 -13.23 1.50 20.87
N LYS A 73 -12.54 2.28 21.70
CA LYS A 73 -11.15 2.68 21.47
C LYS A 73 -10.19 1.49 21.51
N GLU A 74 -10.38 0.55 22.42
CA GLU A 74 -9.59 -0.69 22.50
C GLU A 74 -9.75 -1.53 21.22
N ALA A 75 -11.00 -1.75 20.77
CA ALA A 75 -11.30 -2.51 19.56
C ALA A 75 -10.72 -1.88 18.28
N LEU A 76 -10.77 -0.55 18.17
CA LEU A 76 -10.19 0.19 17.04
C LEU A 76 -8.67 0.20 17.08
N THR A 77 -8.08 0.35 18.27
CA THR A 77 -6.64 0.23 18.46
C THR A 77 -6.16 -1.16 18.05
N TYR A 78 -6.91 -2.20 18.42
CA TYR A 78 -6.64 -3.57 18.01
C TYR A 78 -6.65 -3.72 16.49
N PHE A 79 -7.69 -3.22 15.82
CA PHE A 79 -7.79 -3.23 14.36
C PHE A 79 -6.59 -2.55 13.69
N PHE A 80 -6.34 -1.27 13.95
CA PHE A 80 -5.28 -0.52 13.28
C PHE A 80 -3.85 -1.02 13.59
N ARG A 81 -3.67 -1.78 14.68
CA ARG A 81 -2.41 -2.50 14.94
C ARG A 81 -2.24 -3.75 14.10
N MET A 82 -3.34 -4.40 13.70
CA MET A 82 -3.34 -5.59 12.85
C MET A 82 -3.41 -5.27 11.36
N VAL A 83 -4.00 -4.13 11.00
CA VAL A 83 -4.03 -3.65 9.62
C VAL A 83 -2.60 -3.56 9.10
N SER A 84 -2.33 -4.36 8.09
CA SER A 84 -1.01 -4.46 7.47
C SER A 84 -1.01 -4.02 6.01
N GLN A 85 -2.19 -3.79 5.41
CA GLN A 85 -2.34 -3.60 3.97
C GLN A 85 -3.26 -2.47 3.56
N ALA A 86 -3.80 -1.66 4.48
CA ALA A 86 -4.63 -0.52 4.10
C ALA A 86 -3.81 0.45 3.21
N GLU A 87 -4.22 0.55 1.96
CA GLU A 87 -3.48 1.19 0.88
C GLU A 87 -4.16 2.51 0.51
N VAL A 88 -3.53 3.64 0.85
CA VAL A 88 -4.07 4.98 0.61
C VAL A 88 -3.57 5.48 -0.75
N HIS A 89 -4.48 5.94 -1.61
CA HIS A 89 -4.08 6.56 -2.87
C HIS A 89 -3.32 7.87 -2.62
N TYR A 90 -2.24 8.14 -3.37
CA TYR A 90 -1.32 9.26 -3.06
C TYR A 90 -1.99 10.63 -2.93
N ARG A 91 -3.02 10.93 -3.72
CA ARG A 91 -3.78 12.19 -3.65
C ARG A 91 -4.64 12.37 -2.39
N ALA A 92 -4.83 11.31 -1.63
CA ALA A 92 -5.65 11.29 -0.43
C ALA A 92 -4.82 11.20 0.86
N ILE A 93 -3.48 11.24 0.77
CA ILE A 93 -2.61 11.09 1.95
C ILE A 93 -2.89 12.19 2.96
N ASN A 94 -2.87 13.47 2.54
CA ASN A 94 -3.06 14.56 3.47
C ASN A 94 -4.40 14.43 4.22
N HIS A 95 -5.47 14.10 3.49
CA HIS A 95 -6.78 13.85 4.08
C HIS A 95 -6.78 12.66 5.05
N PHE A 96 -6.10 11.57 4.71
CA PHE A 96 -5.95 10.42 5.60
C PHE A 96 -5.20 10.76 6.89
N LEU A 97 -4.16 11.58 6.81
CA LEU A 97 -3.38 12.03 7.97
C LEU A 97 -4.17 12.98 8.89
N GLU A 98 -5.13 13.71 8.32
CA GLU A 98 -6.01 14.63 9.03
C GLU A 98 -7.22 13.94 9.69
N ILE A 99 -7.46 12.64 9.43
CA ILE A 99 -8.55 11.89 10.08
C ILE A 99 -8.37 11.93 11.61
N ASP A 100 -9.34 12.53 12.28
CA ASP A 100 -9.42 12.62 13.74
C ASP A 100 -10.68 11.96 14.32
N GLN A 101 -11.53 11.40 13.46
CA GLN A 101 -12.76 10.74 13.84
C GLN A 101 -12.94 9.39 13.15
N PHE A 102 -13.46 8.43 13.91
CA PHE A 102 -13.91 7.14 13.44
C PHE A 102 -15.33 6.89 13.93
N GLY A 103 -16.29 6.86 13.01
CA GLY A 103 -17.71 6.93 13.35
C GLY A 103 -18.02 8.20 14.15
N ARG A 104 -18.43 8.03 15.42
CA ARG A 104 -18.71 9.14 16.36
C ARG A 104 -17.62 9.34 17.42
N MET A 105 -16.50 8.65 17.29
CA MET A 105 -15.44 8.64 18.28
C MET A 105 -14.25 9.46 17.80
N GLU A 106 -13.67 10.27 18.68
CA GLU A 106 -12.38 10.91 18.44
C GLU A 106 -11.29 9.82 18.41
N PHE A 107 -10.71 9.61 17.23
CA PHE A 107 -9.73 8.56 16.99
C PHE A 107 -8.88 8.91 15.78
N ARG A 108 -7.57 8.96 15.98
CA ARG A 108 -6.59 9.27 14.94
C ARG A 108 -5.89 7.97 14.52
N PRO A 109 -6.20 7.40 13.34
CA PRO A 109 -5.56 6.17 12.88
C PRO A 109 -4.04 6.24 12.87
N ILE A 110 -3.50 7.40 12.48
CA ILE A 110 -2.06 7.61 12.33
C ILE A 110 -1.26 7.42 13.63
N ASP A 111 -1.89 7.66 14.78
CA ASP A 111 -1.23 7.53 16.09
C ASP A 111 -1.00 6.06 16.49
N ILE A 112 -1.64 5.12 15.79
CA ILE A 112 -1.65 3.69 16.15
C ILE A 112 -1.16 2.80 15.00
N LEU A 113 -1.37 3.24 13.76
CA LEU A 113 -0.97 2.52 12.56
C LEU A 113 0.53 2.19 12.60
N ARG A 114 0.89 0.96 12.23
CA ARG A 114 2.30 0.51 12.14
C ARG A 114 2.86 0.62 10.73
N VAL A 115 2.02 0.50 9.72
CA VAL A 115 2.42 0.58 8.32
C VAL A 115 1.46 1.47 7.56
N LEU A 116 1.95 2.58 7.01
CA LEU A 116 1.21 3.39 6.05
C LEU A 116 1.60 2.96 4.64
N THR A 117 0.65 2.32 3.94
CA THR A 117 0.84 1.93 2.55
C THR A 117 0.26 3.00 1.63
N ILE A 118 1.05 3.45 0.65
CA ILE A 118 0.69 4.50 -0.30
C ILE A 118 0.72 3.93 -1.71
N ASN A 119 -0.36 4.12 -2.47
CA ASN A 119 -0.39 3.78 -3.89
C ASN A 119 -0.18 5.02 -4.76
N VAL A 120 0.89 5.01 -5.55
CA VAL A 120 1.11 5.95 -6.65
C VAL A 120 0.57 5.30 -7.93
N GLU A 121 -0.75 5.36 -8.08
CA GLU A 121 -1.43 4.85 -9.27
C GLU A 121 -1.22 5.77 -10.48
N TRP A 122 -1.06 5.17 -11.66
CA TRP A 122 -1.09 5.90 -12.92
C TRP A 122 -2.30 5.49 -13.74
N THR A 123 -3.23 6.42 -13.87
CA THR A 123 -4.25 6.35 -14.91
C THR A 123 -3.74 7.13 -16.12
N PHE A 124 -3.99 6.61 -17.33
CA PHE A 124 -3.57 7.24 -18.60
C PHE A 124 -4.06 8.69 -18.80
N ARG A 125 -4.92 9.19 -17.92
CA ARG A 125 -5.62 10.46 -18.08
C ARG A 125 -5.02 11.64 -17.34
N ASP A 126 -4.26 11.47 -16.26
CA ASP A 126 -3.36 12.51 -15.73
C ASP A 126 -2.66 12.06 -14.45
N LEU A 127 -1.35 12.31 -14.37
CA LEU A 127 -0.61 12.25 -13.11
C LEU A 127 -0.48 13.68 -12.57
N ALA A 128 -1.07 13.94 -11.40
CA ALA A 128 -1.04 15.26 -10.79
C ALA A 128 0.24 15.38 -9.96
N TYR A 129 1.28 15.94 -10.58
CA TYR A 129 2.59 16.05 -9.95
C TYR A 129 2.61 16.96 -8.73
N ASP A 130 1.82 18.04 -8.76
CA ASP A 130 1.72 18.96 -7.64
C ASP A 130 0.99 18.27 -6.48
N ASP A 131 -0.15 17.59 -6.73
CA ASP A 131 -0.81 16.77 -5.70
C ASP A 131 0.15 15.72 -5.12
N LEU A 132 0.93 15.04 -5.96
CA LEU A 132 1.93 14.07 -5.51
C LEU A 132 2.97 14.74 -4.61
N ARG A 133 3.52 15.89 -5.02
CA ARG A 133 4.51 16.62 -4.23
C ARG A 133 3.93 17.01 -2.86
N GLU A 134 2.78 17.69 -2.84
CA GLU A 134 2.13 18.18 -1.63
C GLU A 134 1.79 17.03 -0.67
N ASN A 135 1.24 15.93 -1.18
CA ASN A 135 0.91 14.75 -0.37
C ASN A 135 2.14 13.95 0.09
N MET A 136 3.26 14.01 -0.63
CA MET A 136 4.53 13.46 -0.12
C MET A 136 5.08 14.36 0.99
N GLU A 137 5.04 15.67 0.82
CA GLU A 137 5.51 16.64 1.82
C GLU A 137 4.73 16.56 3.13
N SER A 138 3.43 16.25 3.10
CA SER A 138 2.64 16.02 4.32
C SER A 138 3.15 14.83 5.16
N LEU A 139 3.90 13.89 4.58
CA LEU A 139 4.52 12.80 5.36
C LEU A 139 5.59 13.31 6.32
N LEU A 140 6.18 14.47 6.06
CA LEU A 140 7.20 15.09 6.92
C LEU A 140 6.64 15.58 8.25
N THR A 141 5.31 15.65 8.42
CA THR A 141 4.69 16.02 9.69
C THR A 141 4.45 14.82 10.61
N LEU A 142 4.80 13.61 10.16
CA LEU A 142 4.54 12.38 10.90
C LEU A 142 5.48 12.25 12.12
N PRO A 143 4.98 11.77 13.27
CA PRO A 143 5.83 11.51 14.41
C PRO A 143 6.78 10.34 14.12
N VAL A 144 8.06 10.53 14.41
CA VAL A 144 9.06 9.45 14.34
C VAL A 144 8.77 8.41 15.42
N ARG A 145 8.53 7.16 15.01
CA ARG A 145 8.29 6.01 15.90
C ARG A 145 9.05 4.79 15.39
N GLU A 146 9.61 4.00 16.31
CA GLU A 146 10.40 2.81 15.95
C GLU A 146 9.56 1.69 15.32
N ASP A 147 8.28 1.61 15.65
CA ASP A 147 7.33 0.59 15.18
C ASP A 147 6.47 1.06 13.98
N PHE A 148 6.81 2.20 13.39
CA PHE A 148 6.11 2.76 12.23
C PHE A 148 6.96 2.69 10.96
N GLU A 149 6.32 2.32 9.85
CA GLU A 149 6.91 2.22 8.53
C GLU A 149 6.00 2.83 7.45
N ILE A 150 6.61 3.48 6.46
CA ILE A 150 5.94 4.00 5.26
C ILE A 150 6.33 3.14 4.07
N VAL A 151 5.35 2.67 3.31
CA VAL A 151 5.57 1.84 2.12
C VAL A 151 4.88 2.50 0.93
N ILE A 152 5.67 2.99 -0.04
CA ILE A 152 5.16 3.61 -1.26
C ILE A 152 5.23 2.60 -2.40
N TYR A 153 4.08 2.20 -2.94
CA TYR A 153 3.97 1.39 -4.15
C TYR A 153 3.85 2.27 -5.39
N ILE A 154 4.69 2.00 -6.38
CA ILE A 154 4.61 2.61 -7.71
C ILE A 154 3.91 1.65 -8.66
N ASP A 155 2.84 2.13 -9.31
CA ASP A 155 2.06 1.31 -10.24
C ASP A 155 2.91 0.69 -11.36
N ARG A 156 2.53 -0.52 -11.75
CA ARG A 156 3.21 -1.29 -12.79
C ARG A 156 3.24 -0.54 -14.12
N ASN A 157 2.19 0.18 -14.50
CA ASN A 157 2.13 0.79 -15.82
C ASN A 157 3.08 1.97 -15.95
N LEU A 158 3.48 2.61 -14.84
CA LEU A 158 4.53 3.62 -14.81
C LEU A 158 5.90 3.08 -15.23
N GLN A 159 6.14 1.77 -15.11
CA GLN A 159 7.45 1.17 -15.38
C GLN A 159 7.97 1.42 -16.80
N PHE A 160 7.09 1.67 -17.76
CA PHE A 160 7.46 1.97 -19.16
C PHE A 160 7.27 3.45 -19.52
N SER A 161 6.89 4.27 -18.54
CA SER A 161 6.59 5.67 -18.73
C SER A 161 7.79 6.55 -18.41
N ARG A 162 7.96 7.63 -19.18
CA ARG A 162 8.93 8.69 -18.85
C ARG A 162 8.58 9.39 -17.53
N HIS A 163 7.32 9.28 -17.10
CA HIS A 163 6.83 9.84 -15.84
C HIS A 163 7.42 9.16 -14.60
N LEU A 164 7.88 7.90 -14.70
CA LEU A 164 8.50 7.20 -13.58
C LEU A 164 9.64 8.00 -12.95
N PHE A 165 10.55 8.52 -13.77
CA PHE A 165 11.68 9.32 -13.27
C PHE A 165 11.22 10.57 -12.55
N HIS A 166 10.25 11.28 -13.11
CA HIS A 166 9.75 12.50 -12.51
C HIS A 166 9.10 12.21 -11.16
N ILE A 167 8.30 11.14 -11.07
CA ILE A 167 7.70 10.67 -9.81
C ILE A 167 8.78 10.35 -8.78
N LEU A 168 9.82 9.61 -9.17
CA LEU A 168 10.91 9.28 -8.25
C LEU A 168 11.69 10.53 -7.80
N GLU A 169 11.93 11.50 -8.69
CA GLU A 169 12.55 12.78 -8.31
C GLU A 169 11.69 13.61 -7.35
N LEU A 170 10.36 13.51 -7.44
CA LEU A 170 9.46 14.14 -6.47
C LEU A 170 9.48 13.44 -5.10
N ILE A 171 9.60 12.10 -5.08
CA ILE A 171 9.65 11.31 -3.84
C ILE A 171 11.03 11.44 -3.16
N ARG A 172 12.12 11.57 -3.93
CA ARG A 172 13.52 11.61 -3.47
C ARG A 172 13.77 12.55 -2.27
N PRO A 173 13.41 13.85 -2.31
CA PRO A 173 13.70 14.75 -1.20
C PRO A 173 13.00 14.32 0.09
N VAL A 174 11.72 13.91 -0.01
CA VAL A 174 10.93 13.45 1.14
C VAL A 174 11.49 12.15 1.71
N TYR A 175 11.87 11.21 0.84
CA TYR A 175 12.52 9.95 1.24
C TYR A 175 13.78 10.23 2.09
N HIS A 176 14.66 11.10 1.62
CA HIS A 176 15.89 11.41 2.35
C HIS A 176 15.64 12.15 3.66
N ALA A 177 14.68 13.07 3.71
CA ALA A 177 14.31 13.76 4.93
C ALA A 177 13.78 12.77 5.99
N LEU A 178 12.85 11.89 5.61
CA LEU A 178 12.31 10.85 6.50
C LEU A 178 13.38 9.87 6.99
N VAL A 179 14.27 9.42 6.11
CA VAL A 179 15.40 8.55 6.52
C VAL A 179 16.34 9.28 7.48
N ALA A 180 16.62 10.57 7.25
CA ALA A 180 17.48 11.35 8.14
C ALA A 180 16.88 11.53 9.54
N GLU A 181 15.55 11.55 9.64
CA GLU A 181 14.82 11.58 10.92
C GLU A 181 14.66 10.20 11.57
N GLY A 182 15.11 9.13 10.91
CA GLY A 182 15.05 7.76 11.43
C GLY A 182 13.74 7.02 11.13
N VAL A 183 12.87 7.57 10.27
CA VAL A 183 11.65 6.92 9.82
C VAL A 183 11.98 5.77 8.87
N LYS A 184 11.34 4.61 9.07
CA LYS A 184 11.44 3.48 8.14
C LYS A 184 10.57 3.78 6.93
N ILE A 185 11.19 3.96 5.77
CA ILE A 185 10.49 4.17 4.51
C ILE A 185 11.02 3.25 3.42
N LYS A 186 10.10 2.66 2.65
CA LYS A 186 10.39 1.84 1.48
C LYS A 186 9.62 2.35 0.28
N VAL A 187 10.29 2.39 -0.86
CA VAL A 187 9.64 2.58 -2.15
C VAL A 187 9.73 1.27 -2.92
N LEU A 188 8.57 0.71 -3.21
CA LEU A 188 8.37 -0.56 -3.86
C LEU A 188 7.83 -0.34 -5.26
N GLY A 189 8.34 -1.12 -6.20
CA GLY A 189 7.77 -1.22 -7.54
C GLY A 189 7.52 -2.68 -7.89
N TYR A 190 6.86 -2.91 -9.02
CA TYR A 190 6.73 -4.24 -9.61
C TYR A 190 8.10 -4.93 -9.74
N ARG A 191 8.19 -6.26 -9.48
CA ARG A 191 9.41 -7.07 -9.72
C ARG A 191 9.72 -7.21 -11.22
N PHE A 192 9.99 -6.10 -11.87
CA PHE A 192 10.81 -6.08 -13.08
C PHE A 192 12.30 -6.36 -12.73
N PHE A 193 12.65 -6.28 -11.44
CA PHE A 193 13.99 -6.31 -10.87
C PHE A 193 14.74 -7.67 -10.81
N THR A 194 14.10 -8.81 -11.13
CA THR A 194 14.71 -10.13 -10.93
C THR A 194 14.53 -11.06 -12.15
N VAL A 195 15.66 -11.53 -12.70
CA VAL A 195 15.94 -12.96 -12.93
C VAL A 195 14.74 -13.85 -13.30
N ARG A 196 14.13 -14.36 -12.22
CA ARG A 196 13.14 -15.44 -12.15
C ARG A 196 11.78 -15.14 -12.77
N TRP A 197 11.37 -13.88 -12.88
CA TRP A 197 10.02 -13.56 -13.37
C TRP A 197 9.82 -13.99 -14.84
N ARG A 198 10.87 -13.94 -15.66
CA ARG A 198 10.80 -14.42 -17.06
C ARG A 198 10.60 -15.92 -17.18
N GLU A 199 11.11 -16.70 -16.24
CA GLU A 199 10.98 -18.17 -16.28
C GLU A 199 9.56 -18.60 -15.92
N GLN A 200 8.85 -17.85 -15.06
CA GLN A 200 7.47 -18.13 -14.67
C GLN A 200 6.44 -17.60 -15.67
N ALA A 201 6.66 -16.44 -16.29
CA ALA A 201 5.78 -15.89 -17.32
C ALA A 201 5.78 -16.73 -18.62
N ILE A 202 6.91 -17.38 -18.96
CA ILE A 202 7.00 -18.31 -20.11
C ILE A 202 6.31 -19.64 -19.79
N ALA A 203 6.26 -20.06 -18.52
CA ALA A 203 5.60 -21.29 -18.11
C ALA A 203 4.06 -21.19 -18.04
N THR A 204 3.50 -19.98 -17.89
CA THR A 204 2.05 -19.75 -17.71
C THR A 204 1.29 -19.39 -18.98
N ASP A 205 1.98 -19.10 -20.10
CA ASP A 205 1.33 -18.87 -21.41
C ASP A 205 0.77 -20.16 -22.04
N ASN A 206 1.06 -21.33 -21.44
CA ASN A 206 0.64 -22.65 -21.94
C ASN A 206 -0.44 -23.37 -21.10
N ASP A 207 -0.81 -22.86 -19.92
CA ASP A 207 -1.82 -23.50 -19.06
C ASP A 207 -2.81 -22.47 -18.52
N SER A 208 -3.97 -22.40 -19.17
CA SER A 208 -5.07 -21.46 -18.90
C SER A 208 -5.88 -21.78 -17.63
N ASP A 209 -5.31 -22.49 -16.65
CA ASP A 209 -5.93 -22.81 -15.36
C ASP A 209 -4.94 -22.71 -14.16
N GLY A 210 -3.80 -22.05 -14.35
CA GLY A 210 -2.83 -21.83 -13.29
C GLY A 210 -3.30 -20.82 -12.22
N PRO A 211 -2.89 -20.98 -10.95
CA PRO A 211 -3.20 -20.03 -9.88
C PRO A 211 -2.71 -18.62 -10.26
N LYS A 212 -3.57 -17.62 -10.10
CA LYS A 212 -3.27 -16.19 -10.33
C LYS A 212 -1.89 -15.86 -9.74
N LEU A 213 -0.94 -15.49 -10.60
CA LEU A 213 0.41 -15.06 -10.22
C LEU A 213 0.33 -14.05 -9.07
N GLN A 214 0.79 -14.44 -7.88
CA GLN A 214 1.09 -13.49 -6.82
C GLN A 214 2.29 -12.68 -7.29
N TYR A 215 2.03 -11.46 -7.74
CA TYR A 215 3.05 -10.57 -8.25
C TYR A 215 3.92 -10.08 -7.09
N GLU A 216 5.08 -10.68 -6.94
CA GLU A 216 6.01 -10.31 -5.89
C GLU A 216 6.54 -8.87 -6.15
N THR A 217 6.60 -8.01 -5.15
CA THR A 217 7.16 -6.64 -5.21
C THR A 217 8.62 -6.65 -4.74
N ALA A 218 9.43 -5.65 -5.13
CA ALA A 218 10.83 -5.56 -4.69
C ALA A 218 11.27 -4.15 -4.30
N GLU A 219 12.07 -4.07 -3.25
CA GLU A 219 12.69 -2.87 -2.66
C GLU A 219 13.78 -2.22 -3.55
N GLN A 220 13.73 -2.42 -4.86
CA GLN A 220 14.82 -1.98 -5.74
C GLN A 220 14.83 -0.48 -6.03
N LEU A 221 13.76 0.24 -5.70
CA LEU A 221 13.71 1.70 -5.82
C LEU A 221 14.43 2.41 -4.67
N ASN A 222 14.65 1.76 -3.52
CA ASN A 222 15.47 2.35 -2.45
C ASN A 222 16.91 2.62 -2.91
N TYR A 223 17.43 1.81 -3.85
CA TYR A 223 18.75 2.05 -4.46
C TYR A 223 18.77 3.27 -5.40
N TYR A 224 17.64 3.68 -5.98
CA TYR A 224 17.55 4.89 -6.80
C TYR A 224 17.87 6.15 -6.00
N PHE A 225 17.48 6.17 -4.72
CA PHE A 225 17.73 7.31 -3.85
C PHE A 225 19.18 7.35 -3.36
N ASN A 226 19.88 6.22 -3.31
CA ASN A 226 21.26 6.15 -2.83
C ASN A 226 22.33 6.30 -3.93
N GLY A 227 21.96 6.20 -5.22
CA GLY A 227 22.88 6.31 -6.37
C GLY A 227 22.71 7.59 -7.19
N THR A 228 23.66 7.85 -8.08
CA THR A 228 23.58 8.95 -9.06
C THR A 228 22.67 8.60 -10.24
N ALA A 229 22.10 9.61 -10.90
CA ALA A 229 21.28 9.41 -12.10
C ALA A 229 22.04 8.69 -13.23
N GLU A 230 23.35 8.93 -13.35
CA GLU A 230 24.22 8.31 -14.35
C GLU A 230 24.49 6.83 -14.06
N GLU A 231 24.78 6.45 -12.81
CA GLU A 231 24.90 5.05 -12.41
C GLU A 231 23.62 4.28 -12.68
N TRP A 232 22.47 4.91 -12.44
CA TRP A 232 21.18 4.31 -12.72
C TRP A 232 20.93 4.14 -14.23
N LEU A 233 21.21 5.18 -15.03
CA LEU A 233 21.08 5.11 -16.49
C LEU A 233 22.00 4.04 -17.07
N GLN A 234 23.23 3.93 -16.58
CA GLN A 234 24.18 2.90 -16.98
C GLN A 234 23.71 1.49 -16.62
N MET A 235 23.17 1.30 -15.42
CA MET A 235 22.57 0.03 -15.00
C MET A 235 21.40 -0.35 -15.92
N LYS A 236 20.51 0.59 -16.24
CA LYS A 236 19.39 0.36 -17.16
C LYS A 236 19.83 0.10 -18.59
N ASP A 237 20.81 0.81 -19.08
CA ASP A 237 21.40 0.57 -20.40
C ASP A 237 22.04 -0.82 -20.48
N ALA A 238 22.79 -1.22 -19.45
CA ALA A 238 23.40 -2.55 -19.36
C ALA A 238 22.34 -3.64 -19.34
N GLU A 239 21.24 -3.44 -18.61
CA GLU A 239 20.10 -4.33 -18.54
C GLU A 239 19.38 -4.44 -19.90
N ILE A 240 19.05 -3.32 -20.55
CA ILE A 240 18.44 -3.27 -21.89
C ILE A 240 19.33 -3.97 -22.92
N ARG A 241 20.64 -3.75 -22.87
CA ARG A 241 21.62 -4.42 -23.76
C ARG A 241 21.65 -5.92 -23.51
N LYS A 242 21.58 -6.38 -22.26
CA LYS A 242 21.48 -7.81 -21.90
C LYS A 242 20.20 -8.44 -22.43
N ILE A 243 19.10 -7.70 -22.44
CA ILE A 243 17.80 -8.11 -23.02
C ILE A 243 17.88 -8.24 -24.54
N LYS A 244 18.40 -7.22 -25.23
CA LYS A 244 18.58 -7.25 -26.70
C LYS A 244 19.53 -8.37 -27.15
N ARG A 245 20.44 -8.81 -26.27
CA ARG A 245 21.38 -9.91 -26.51
C ARG A 245 20.82 -11.30 -26.15
N THR A 246 19.65 -11.40 -25.53
CA THR A 246 18.96 -12.69 -25.35
C THR A 246 18.35 -13.05 -26.71
N PRO A 247 18.90 -14.00 -27.47
CA PRO A 247 18.53 -14.15 -28.87
C PRO A 247 17.09 -14.63 -29.01
N ARG A 248 16.44 -14.27 -30.13
CA ARG A 248 15.28 -14.96 -30.74
C ARG A 248 15.61 -16.44 -31.07
N ARG A 249 16.15 -17.21 -30.14
CA ARG A 249 16.61 -18.60 -30.33
C ARG A 249 15.51 -19.64 -30.12
N LEU A 250 14.32 -19.25 -29.67
CA LEU A 250 13.22 -20.19 -29.43
C LEU A 250 12.11 -20.20 -30.49
N LYS A 251 12.21 -19.43 -31.59
CA LYS A 251 11.20 -19.49 -32.69
C LYS A 251 11.68 -20.10 -34.01
N ASN A 252 12.97 -20.40 -34.16
CA ASN A 252 13.50 -20.99 -35.40
C ASN A 252 14.06 -22.41 -35.23
N LEU A 253 13.99 -23.01 -34.03
CA LEU A 253 14.39 -24.41 -33.82
C LEU A 253 13.19 -25.39 -33.84
N GLU A 254 11.95 -24.91 -33.78
CA GLU A 254 10.75 -25.76 -33.89
C GLU A 254 10.16 -25.84 -35.31
N VAL A 255 10.57 -24.96 -36.24
CA VAL A 255 10.09 -24.99 -37.63
C VAL A 255 10.93 -25.90 -38.54
N SER A 256 12.08 -26.41 -38.08
CA SER A 256 12.98 -27.26 -38.89
C SER A 256 13.03 -28.74 -38.49
N SER A 257 12.21 -29.21 -37.54
CA SER A 257 12.16 -30.64 -37.17
C SER A 257 10.83 -31.34 -37.48
N VAL A 258 9.88 -30.68 -38.14
CA VAL A 258 8.68 -31.34 -38.68
C VAL A 258 8.85 -31.42 -40.19
N TYR A 259 9.60 -32.42 -40.64
CA TYR A 259 9.48 -33.17 -41.92
C TYR A 259 10.79 -33.93 -42.19
N PRO A 260 10.88 -35.22 -41.85
CA PRO A 260 11.61 -36.18 -42.65
C PRO A 260 10.64 -36.86 -43.63
N SER A 261 11.09 -36.92 -44.89
CA SER A 261 10.51 -37.71 -45.97
C SER A 261 10.58 -39.21 -45.70
#